data_AF-A0A1H7AHY5-F1
#
_entry.id   AF-A0A1H7AHY5-F1
#
_cell.length_a   1.000
_cell.length_b   1.000
_cell.length_c   1.000
_cell.angle_alpha   90.00
_cell.angle_beta   90.00
_cell.angle_gamma   90.00
#
_symmetry.space_group_name_H-M   'P 1'
#
loop_
_entity.id
_entity.type
_entity.pdbx_description
1 polymer ?
#
loop_
_entity_poly.entity_id
_entity_poly.type
_entity_poly.pdbx_seq_one_letter_code
_entity_poly.pdbx_strand_id
1 'polypeptide(L)'
;MRAFRKYAQANVVLQDSVWSWLALGQHHGLPTRLLDWTYSPLVALHFLTADEALYDQDGLIWRLNIDRTNAALPAPASQLLKREGASVFTVDMISLLGLHDARHDLAFDAEMGWLERLEQDTGQPFLLLLEPPSLDQRIVQQSALFSMLSNPEADLEGWLQDHPDAAQRIIVPADLKWEIRDRLDQVNVTERTLFPDLSGLSQWLRRYYRSRAEAQSAPPDSAERLSPEDERKQPG
;
A
#
# COMPACT_ATOMS: atom_id res chain seq x y z
N MET A 1 -5.56 -19.27 12.48
CA MET A 1 -4.11 -19.43 12.73
C MET A 1 -3.23 -18.49 11.89
N ARG A 2 -3.40 -18.37 10.55
CA ARG A 2 -2.59 -17.44 9.70
C ARG A 2 -2.72 -15.97 10.11
N ALA A 3 -3.94 -15.42 10.16
CA ALA A 3 -4.18 -14.05 10.61
C ALA A 3 -3.67 -13.81 12.05
N PHE A 4 -3.83 -14.80 12.94
CA PHE A 4 -3.30 -14.74 14.30
C PHE A 4 -1.77 -14.71 14.33
N ARG A 5 -1.07 -15.60 13.59
CA ARG A 5 0.40 -15.57 13.47
C ARG A 5 0.88 -14.24 12.90
N LYS A 6 0.19 -13.69 11.89
CA LYS A 6 0.45 -12.37 11.31
C LYS A 6 0.43 -11.28 12.39
N TYR A 7 -0.68 -11.13 13.12
CA TYR A 7 -0.78 -10.08 14.17
C TYR A 7 0.10 -10.35 15.40
N ALA A 8 0.42 -11.61 15.69
CA ALA A 8 1.30 -11.99 16.79
C ALA A 8 2.81 -11.83 16.46
N GLN A 9 3.19 -11.89 15.18
CA GLN A 9 4.58 -11.76 14.71
C GLN A 9 5.20 -10.37 14.94
N ALA A 10 4.40 -9.34 15.26
CA ALA A 10 4.92 -8.05 15.68
C ALA A 10 5.88 -8.13 16.89
N ASN A 11 5.89 -9.24 17.63
CA ASN A 11 6.74 -9.49 18.80
C ASN A 11 7.68 -10.71 18.66
N VAL A 12 7.80 -11.31 17.47
CA VAL A 12 8.62 -12.52 17.27
C VAL A 12 9.72 -12.24 16.25
N VAL A 13 10.95 -12.61 16.62
CA VAL A 13 12.20 -12.46 15.84
C VAL A 13 11.95 -12.80 14.37
N LEU A 14 12.27 -11.84 13.50
CA LEU A 14 12.32 -12.00 12.05
C LEU A 14 13.06 -13.29 11.70
N GLN A 15 12.46 -14.14 10.86
CA GLN A 15 13.26 -15.10 10.11
C GLN A 15 14.23 -14.28 9.25
N ASP A 16 15.52 -14.51 9.44
CA ASP A 16 16.60 -13.83 8.72
C ASP A 16 16.59 -14.29 7.26
N SER A 17 15.77 -13.62 6.45
CA SER A 17 15.64 -13.84 5.01
C SER A 17 15.72 -12.50 4.29
N VAL A 18 16.29 -12.51 3.10
CA VAL A 18 16.40 -11.34 2.22
C VAL A 18 15.04 -10.67 2.01
N TRP A 19 13.95 -11.44 1.94
CA TRP A 19 12.59 -10.92 1.77
C TRP A 19 12.07 -10.14 2.97
N SER A 20 12.43 -10.56 4.19
CA SER A 20 12.15 -9.81 5.41
C SER A 20 12.87 -8.46 5.40
N TRP A 21 14.15 -8.46 5.00
CA TRP A 21 14.96 -7.25 4.91
C TRP A 21 14.52 -6.31 3.79
N LEU A 22 14.10 -6.83 2.64
CA LEU A 22 13.52 -6.02 1.56
C LEU A 22 12.23 -5.34 2.01
N ALA A 23 11.33 -6.08 2.66
CA ALA A 23 10.09 -5.53 3.22
C ALA A 23 10.36 -4.43 4.25
N LEU A 24 11.32 -4.66 5.17
CA LEU A 24 11.71 -3.69 6.18
C LEU A 24 12.40 -2.45 5.57
N GLY A 25 13.28 -2.66 4.58
CA GLY A 25 13.95 -1.59 3.88
C GLY A 25 12.98 -0.67 3.15
N GLN A 26 12.05 -1.25 2.36
CA GLN A 26 10.99 -0.50 1.68
C GLN A 26 10.19 0.34 2.66
N HIS A 27 9.83 -0.25 3.80
CA HIS A 27 9.07 0.42 4.85
C HIS A 27 9.74 1.70 5.39
N HIS A 28 11.07 1.66 5.54
CA HIS A 28 11.89 2.79 5.98
C HIS A 28 12.35 3.72 4.84
N GLY A 29 11.85 3.51 3.61
CA GLY A 29 12.15 4.36 2.46
C GLY A 29 13.49 4.05 1.78
N LEU A 30 14.08 2.88 2.01
CA LEU A 30 15.19 2.42 1.18
C LEU A 30 14.66 2.10 -0.22
N PRO A 31 15.42 2.43 -1.28
CA PRO A 31 15.04 2.06 -2.64
C PRO A 31 15.08 0.53 -2.75
N THR A 32 13.93 -0.09 -2.96
CA THR A 32 13.82 -1.52 -3.27
C THR A 32 13.04 -1.73 -4.55
N ARG A 33 13.02 -2.98 -5.04
CA ARG A 33 12.21 -3.39 -6.19
C ARG A 33 10.73 -3.63 -5.84
N LEU A 34 10.35 -3.49 -4.57
CA LEU A 34 8.97 -3.69 -4.13
C LEU A 34 8.13 -2.46 -4.45
N LEU A 35 6.92 -2.70 -4.95
CA LEU A 35 5.90 -1.67 -5.12
C LEU A 35 4.82 -1.83 -4.04
N ASP A 36 4.42 -0.70 -3.46
CA ASP A 36 3.40 -0.61 -2.42
C ASP A 36 1.98 -0.65 -3.00
N TRP A 37 1.16 -1.54 -2.46
CA TRP A 37 -0.27 -1.65 -2.70
C TRP A 37 -1.04 -1.66 -1.37
N THR A 38 -2.33 -1.38 -1.42
CA THR A 38 -3.21 -1.47 -0.26
C THR A 38 -4.48 -2.23 -0.58
N TYR A 39 -4.94 -3.06 0.35
CA TYR A 39 -6.27 -3.67 0.29
C TYR A 39 -7.40 -2.69 0.61
N SER A 40 -7.08 -1.51 1.15
CA SER A 40 -8.09 -0.53 1.58
C SER A 40 -8.27 0.55 0.50
N PRO A 41 -9.46 0.62 -0.13
CA PRO A 41 -9.77 1.71 -1.06
C PRO A 41 -9.66 3.09 -0.40
N LEU A 42 -9.93 3.20 0.90
CA LEU A 42 -9.82 4.46 1.64
C LEU A 42 -8.37 4.89 1.79
N VAL A 43 -7.45 3.95 2.02
CA VAL A 43 -6.01 4.23 2.06
C VAL A 43 -5.52 4.65 0.67
N ALA A 44 -5.98 3.99 -0.40
CA ALA A 44 -5.65 4.38 -1.76
C ALA A 44 -6.13 5.82 -2.08
N LEU A 45 -7.38 6.14 -1.71
CA LEU A 45 -7.94 7.49 -1.85
C LEU A 45 -7.20 8.52 -0.99
N HIS A 46 -6.73 8.15 0.19
CA HIS A 46 -5.91 9.02 1.02
C HIS A 46 -4.61 9.41 0.32
N PHE A 47 -3.90 8.44 -0.28
CA PHE A 47 -2.68 8.74 -1.04
C PHE A 47 -2.97 9.52 -2.33
N LEU A 48 -4.07 9.21 -3.02
CA LEU A 48 -4.53 9.96 -4.20
C LEU A 48 -4.73 11.45 -3.92
N THR A 49 -5.19 11.77 -2.70
CA THR A 49 -5.52 13.13 -2.27
C THR A 49 -4.46 13.73 -1.35
N ALA A 50 -3.27 13.12 -1.23
CA ALA A 50 -2.24 13.55 -0.27
C ALA A 50 -1.56 14.87 -0.65
N ASP A 51 -1.51 15.18 -1.96
CA ASP A 51 -0.90 16.41 -2.47
C ASP A 51 -1.98 17.35 -3.03
N GLU A 52 -2.27 18.42 -2.29
CA GLU A 52 -3.21 19.48 -2.67
C GLU A 52 -2.81 20.17 -3.98
N ALA A 53 -1.52 20.22 -4.33
CA ALA A 53 -1.06 20.84 -5.58
C ALA A 53 -1.53 20.10 -6.84
N LEU A 54 -1.99 18.85 -6.69
CA LEU A 54 -2.49 18.01 -7.78
C LEU A 54 -4.03 17.98 -7.84
N TYR A 55 -4.73 18.81 -7.08
CA TYR A 55 -6.20 18.74 -7.01
C TYR A 55 -6.90 19.19 -8.28
N ASP A 56 -6.27 20.05 -9.09
CA ASP A 56 -6.83 20.52 -10.37
C ASP A 56 -6.67 19.50 -11.51
N GLN A 57 -6.13 18.31 -11.23
CA GLN A 57 -5.88 17.24 -12.21
C GLN A 57 -6.66 15.99 -11.80
N ASP A 58 -7.09 15.20 -12.78
CA ASP A 58 -7.70 13.90 -12.50
C ASP A 58 -6.70 12.98 -11.79
N GLY A 59 -7.19 12.25 -10.79
CA GLY A 59 -6.43 11.21 -10.11
C GLY A 59 -6.57 9.86 -10.81
N LEU A 60 -5.59 8.97 -10.59
CA LEU A 60 -5.62 7.60 -11.09
C LEU A 60 -5.40 6.62 -9.93
N ILE A 61 -6.29 5.65 -9.80
CA ILE A 61 -6.11 4.47 -8.94
C ILE A 61 -5.96 3.25 -9.83
N TRP A 62 -4.92 2.47 -9.57
CA TRP A 62 -4.77 1.12 -10.13
C TRP A 62 -5.39 0.10 -9.18
N ARG A 63 -6.21 -0.79 -9.73
CA ARG A 63 -6.79 -1.94 -9.02
C ARG A 63 -6.25 -3.22 -9.64
N LEU A 64 -5.47 -3.99 -8.88
CA LEU A 64 -5.03 -5.32 -9.30
C LEU A 64 -6.14 -6.37 -9.18
N ASN A 65 -6.13 -7.31 -10.12
CA ASN A 65 -6.94 -8.52 -10.09
C ASN A 65 -6.05 -9.71 -9.72
N ILE A 66 -6.05 -10.07 -8.43
CA ILE A 66 -5.17 -11.11 -7.87
C ILE A 66 -5.34 -12.45 -8.61
N ASP A 67 -6.57 -12.83 -8.98
CA ASP A 67 -6.80 -14.11 -9.66
C ASP A 67 -6.19 -14.12 -11.07
N ARG A 68 -6.28 -13.00 -11.78
CA ARG A 68 -5.68 -12.83 -13.12
C ARG A 68 -4.17 -12.72 -13.05
N THR A 69 -3.64 -11.99 -12.08
CA THR A 69 -2.20 -11.94 -11.80
C THR A 69 -1.66 -13.34 -11.48
N ASN A 70 -2.34 -14.08 -10.61
CA ASN A 70 -1.92 -15.42 -10.21
C ASN A 70 -2.06 -16.47 -11.32
N ALA A 71 -2.90 -16.22 -12.32
CA ALA A 71 -3.02 -17.08 -13.49
C ALA A 71 -1.75 -17.05 -14.38
N ALA A 72 -0.97 -15.98 -14.31
CA ALA A 72 0.31 -15.82 -15.01
C ALA A 72 1.50 -16.39 -14.21
N LEU A 73 1.28 -16.93 -13.00
CA LEU A 73 2.36 -17.49 -12.19
C LEU A 73 2.87 -18.83 -12.77
N PRO A 74 4.19 -19.08 -12.72
CA PRO A 74 4.75 -20.40 -13.00
C PRO A 74 4.15 -21.49 -12.12
N ALA A 75 4.12 -22.73 -12.61
CA ALA A 75 3.46 -23.84 -11.95
C ALA A 75 3.91 -24.06 -10.49
N PRO A 76 5.21 -24.02 -10.13
CA PRO A 76 5.64 -24.18 -8.74
C PRO A 76 5.05 -23.13 -7.80
N ALA A 77 5.02 -21.87 -8.23
CA ALA A 77 4.50 -20.75 -7.46
C ALA A 77 2.96 -20.82 -7.33
N SER A 78 2.25 -21.08 -8.42
CA SER A 78 0.78 -21.24 -8.43
C SER A 78 0.33 -22.44 -7.59
N GLN A 79 1.04 -23.56 -7.66
CA GLN A 79 0.74 -24.76 -6.87
C GLN A 79 0.95 -24.52 -5.37
N LEU A 80 1.99 -23.77 -5.00
CA LEU A 80 2.21 -23.40 -3.60
C LEU A 80 1.04 -22.57 -3.05
N LEU A 81 0.60 -21.53 -3.78
CA LEU A 81 -0.58 -20.74 -3.39
C LEU A 81 -1.83 -21.62 -3.21
N LYS A 82 -2.09 -22.51 -4.16
CA LYS A 82 -3.23 -23.44 -4.10
C LYS A 82 -3.14 -24.38 -2.91
N ARG A 83 -1.96 -24.96 -2.64
CA ARG A 83 -1.73 -25.87 -1.50
C ARG A 83 -1.98 -25.20 -0.17
N GLU A 84 -1.54 -23.95 -0.02
CA GLU A 84 -1.71 -23.17 1.20
C GLU A 84 -3.09 -22.48 1.30
N GLY A 85 -3.96 -22.62 0.28
CA GLY A 85 -5.25 -21.92 0.22
C GLY A 85 -5.08 -20.39 0.25
N ALA A 86 -4.03 -19.88 -0.40
CA ALA A 86 -3.60 -18.49 -0.37
C ALA A 86 -3.79 -17.83 -1.73
N SER A 87 -4.07 -16.52 -1.73
CA SER A 87 -4.07 -15.69 -2.96
C SER A 87 -2.82 -14.83 -3.10
N VAL A 88 -2.01 -14.74 -2.05
CA VAL A 88 -0.78 -13.94 -1.98
C VAL A 88 0.26 -14.67 -1.13
N PHE A 89 1.53 -14.49 -1.45
CA PHE A 89 2.65 -15.13 -0.78
C PHE A 89 2.90 -14.49 0.58
N THR A 90 3.36 -15.29 1.55
CA THR A 90 4.05 -14.79 2.75
C THR A 90 5.55 -14.95 2.54
N VAL A 91 6.37 -14.29 3.38
CA VAL A 91 7.82 -14.48 3.38
C VAL A 91 8.17 -15.98 3.52
N ASP A 92 7.54 -16.69 4.46
CA ASP A 92 7.77 -18.13 4.66
C ASP A 92 7.50 -18.97 3.39
N MET A 93 6.44 -18.64 2.63
CA MET A 93 6.11 -19.34 1.38
C MET A 93 7.19 -19.11 0.32
N ILE A 94 7.69 -17.89 0.20
CA ILE A 94 8.76 -17.59 -0.74
C ILE A 94 10.06 -18.29 -0.35
N SER A 95 10.41 -18.30 0.94
CA SER A 95 11.58 -19.02 1.43
C SER A 95 11.49 -20.52 1.09
N LEU A 96 10.30 -21.13 1.13
CA LEU A 96 10.11 -22.52 0.69
C LEU A 96 10.39 -22.72 -0.81
N LEU A 97 10.05 -21.75 -1.67
CA LEU A 97 10.38 -21.81 -3.10
C LEU A 97 11.89 -21.75 -3.34
N GLY A 98 12.60 -20.90 -2.58
CA GLY A 98 14.06 -20.80 -2.61
C GLY A 98 14.78 -22.06 -2.09
N LEU A 99 14.23 -22.77 -1.11
CA LEU A 99 14.86 -23.98 -0.56
C LEU A 99 14.92 -25.17 -1.54
N HIS A 100 14.06 -25.19 -2.56
CA HIS A 100 14.12 -26.20 -3.63
C HIS A 100 15.28 -25.96 -4.63
N ASP A 101 16.07 -24.91 -4.41
CA ASP A 101 17.14 -24.43 -5.28
C ASP A 101 18.57 -24.66 -4.75
N ALA A 102 18.80 -25.65 -3.90
CA ALA A 102 20.12 -25.89 -3.31
C ALA A 102 21.14 -26.50 -4.32
N ARG A 103 21.28 -25.91 -5.51
CA ARG A 103 22.43 -26.04 -6.41
C ARG A 103 22.89 -24.63 -6.75
N HIS A 104 23.73 -24.02 -5.90
CA HIS A 104 24.87 -23.15 -6.23
C HIS A 104 25.34 -22.44 -4.95
N ASP A 105 26.66 -22.29 -4.84
CA ASP A 105 27.37 -21.63 -3.75
C ASP A 105 27.10 -20.12 -3.74
N LEU A 106 27.02 -19.54 -2.53
CA LEU A 106 26.75 -18.14 -2.12
C LEU A 106 25.28 -17.87 -1.69
N ALA A 107 25.11 -17.65 -0.37
CA ALA A 107 23.81 -17.60 0.31
C ALA A 107 22.86 -16.47 -0.12
N PHE A 108 23.36 -15.40 -0.73
CA PHE A 108 22.54 -14.24 -1.11
C PHE A 108 21.88 -14.41 -2.50
N ASP A 109 22.62 -14.95 -3.48
CA ASP A 109 22.09 -15.22 -4.82
C ASP A 109 21.12 -16.42 -4.83
N ALA A 110 21.30 -17.36 -3.90
CA ALA A 110 20.44 -18.54 -3.74
C ALA A 110 18.99 -18.21 -3.33
N GLU A 111 18.74 -17.11 -2.61
CA GLU A 111 17.38 -16.75 -2.17
C GLU A 111 16.50 -16.15 -3.29
N MET A 112 17.12 -15.66 -4.37
CA MET A 112 16.44 -15.04 -5.51
C MET A 112 16.64 -15.77 -6.83
N GLY A 113 17.63 -16.66 -6.95
CA GLY A 113 17.94 -17.39 -8.18
C GLY A 113 16.77 -18.21 -8.73
N TRP A 114 15.85 -18.65 -7.85
CA TRP A 114 14.62 -19.32 -8.27
C TRP A 114 13.69 -18.47 -9.11
N LEU A 115 13.71 -17.14 -8.96
CA LEU A 115 12.94 -16.24 -9.81
C LEU A 115 13.43 -16.34 -11.26
N GLU A 116 14.76 -16.25 -11.45
CA GLU A 116 15.38 -16.29 -12.76
C GLU A 116 15.16 -17.64 -13.45
N ARG A 117 15.28 -18.76 -12.72
CA ARG A 117 14.99 -20.08 -13.30
C ARG A 117 13.54 -20.25 -13.69
N LEU A 118 12.60 -19.86 -12.83
CA LEU A 118 11.18 -19.97 -13.18
C LEU A 118 10.85 -19.11 -14.40
N GLU A 119 11.47 -17.94 -14.52
CA GLU A 119 11.35 -17.08 -15.69
C GLU A 119 11.97 -17.71 -16.95
N GLN A 120 13.14 -18.35 -16.83
CA GLN A 120 13.76 -19.10 -17.93
C GLN A 120 12.88 -20.27 -18.39
N ASP A 121 12.23 -20.97 -17.46
CA ASP A 121 11.33 -22.08 -17.75
C ASP A 121 10.03 -21.62 -18.44
N THR A 122 9.49 -20.45 -18.09
CA THR A 122 8.27 -19.89 -18.69
C THR A 122 8.53 -19.02 -19.91
N GLY A 123 9.75 -18.51 -20.06
CA GLY A 123 10.14 -17.54 -21.10
C GLY A 123 9.52 -16.14 -20.93
N GLN A 124 8.89 -15.86 -19.79
CA GLN A 124 8.21 -14.59 -19.51
C GLN A 124 8.28 -14.22 -18.03
N PRO A 125 8.42 -12.92 -17.69
CA PRO A 125 8.41 -12.47 -16.31
C PRO A 125 7.03 -12.62 -15.67
N PHE A 126 7.01 -12.80 -14.35
CA PHE A 126 5.78 -12.92 -13.58
C PHE A 126 5.76 -11.95 -12.40
N LEU A 127 4.57 -11.51 -12.02
CA LEU A 127 4.35 -10.59 -10.91
C LEU A 127 4.03 -11.37 -9.62
N LEU A 128 4.88 -11.24 -8.61
CA LEU A 128 4.63 -11.76 -7.28
C LEU A 128 3.85 -10.74 -6.45
N LEU A 129 2.91 -11.25 -5.64
CA LEU A 129 2.19 -10.49 -4.64
C LEU A 129 2.53 -11.04 -3.25
N LEU A 130 3.16 -10.21 -2.42
CA LEU A 130 3.71 -10.57 -1.12
C LEU A 130 3.01 -9.80 -0.01
N GLU A 131 2.45 -10.51 0.96
CA GLU A 131 2.06 -9.88 2.23
C GLU A 131 3.31 -9.53 3.03
N PRO A 132 3.48 -8.26 3.43
CA PRO A 132 4.54 -7.91 4.34
C PRO A 132 4.32 -8.58 5.70
N PRO A 133 5.42 -8.99 6.38
CA PRO A 133 5.33 -9.33 7.80
C PRO A 133 4.83 -8.12 8.58
N SER A 134 4.04 -8.36 9.64
CA SER A 134 3.49 -7.26 10.48
C SER A 134 4.56 -6.75 11.44
N LEU A 135 5.55 -6.04 10.88
CA LEU A 135 6.74 -5.56 11.60
C LEU A 135 6.51 -4.23 12.32
N ASP A 136 5.58 -3.42 11.82
CA ASP A 136 5.27 -2.10 12.36
C ASP A 136 3.76 -1.81 12.25
N GLN A 137 3.25 -0.95 13.15
CA GLN A 137 1.86 -0.48 13.12
C GLN A 137 1.50 0.22 11.81
N ARG A 138 2.43 0.94 11.17
CA ARG A 138 2.20 1.59 9.87
C ARG A 138 1.89 0.56 8.78
N ILE A 139 2.61 -0.56 8.71
CA ILE A 139 2.31 -1.64 7.75
C ILE A 139 0.90 -2.18 7.98
N VAL A 140 0.52 -2.36 9.25
CA VAL A 140 -0.81 -2.85 9.63
C VAL A 140 -1.90 -1.84 9.28
N GLN A 141 -1.72 -0.56 9.61
CA GLN A 141 -2.69 0.51 9.39
C GLN A 141 -2.92 0.80 7.91
N GLN A 142 -1.89 0.64 7.08
CA GLN A 142 -1.99 0.85 5.63
C GLN A 142 -2.62 -0.33 4.89
N SER A 143 -2.92 -1.45 5.57
CA SER A 143 -3.42 -2.68 4.93
C SER A 143 -2.53 -3.09 3.74
N ALA A 144 -1.22 -3.06 3.95
CA ALA A 144 -0.23 -3.10 2.88
C ALA A 144 -0.15 -4.48 2.19
N LEU A 145 0.20 -4.44 0.91
CA LEU A 145 0.57 -5.55 0.04
C LEU A 145 1.76 -5.09 -0.79
N PHE A 146 2.75 -5.95 -0.99
CA PHE A 146 3.85 -5.65 -1.92
C PHE A 146 3.69 -6.42 -3.22
N SER A 147 4.14 -5.83 -4.32
CA SER A 147 4.36 -6.58 -5.55
C SER A 147 5.81 -6.50 -5.99
N MET A 148 6.28 -7.52 -6.70
CA MET A 148 7.61 -7.54 -7.29
C MET A 148 7.60 -8.35 -8.59
N LEU A 149 8.19 -7.81 -9.65
CA LEU A 149 8.45 -8.58 -10.86
C LEU A 149 9.63 -9.53 -10.66
N SER A 150 9.56 -10.71 -11.27
CA SER A 150 10.67 -11.69 -11.27
C SER A 150 11.94 -11.09 -11.89
N ASN A 151 11.78 -10.38 -13.01
CA ASN A 151 12.84 -9.72 -13.74
C ASN A 151 13.07 -8.29 -13.21
N PRO A 152 14.29 -7.94 -12.73
CA PRO A 152 14.59 -6.59 -12.26
C PRO A 152 14.62 -5.53 -13.38
N GLU A 153 14.83 -5.92 -14.63
CA GLU A 153 14.87 -5.02 -15.79
C GLU A 153 13.49 -4.83 -16.43
N ALA A 154 12.48 -5.61 -16.02
CA ALA A 154 11.11 -5.47 -16.51
C ALA A 154 10.37 -4.36 -15.75
N ASP A 155 9.52 -3.63 -16.46
CA ASP A 155 8.64 -2.62 -15.88
C ASP A 155 7.21 -3.16 -15.70
N LEU A 156 6.52 -2.68 -14.65
CA LEU A 156 5.17 -3.14 -14.33
C LEU A 156 4.15 -2.73 -15.39
N GLU A 157 4.32 -1.57 -16.02
CA GLU A 157 3.34 -1.06 -16.98
C GLU A 157 3.31 -1.91 -18.25
N GLY A 158 4.47 -2.28 -18.79
CA GLY A 158 4.64 -3.22 -19.89
C GLY A 158 4.10 -4.60 -19.53
N TRP A 159 4.40 -5.10 -18.33
CA TRP A 159 3.82 -6.37 -17.89
C TRP A 159 2.28 -6.33 -17.85
N LEU A 160 1.69 -5.22 -17.40
CA LEU A 160 0.24 -5.01 -17.39
C LEU A 160 -0.37 -4.83 -18.78
N GLN A 161 0.39 -4.32 -19.77
CA GLN A 161 -0.06 -4.25 -21.16
C GLN A 161 -0.22 -5.65 -21.76
N ASP A 162 0.70 -6.56 -21.46
CA ASP A 162 0.62 -7.97 -21.86
C ASP A 162 -0.47 -8.75 -21.11
N HIS A 163 -0.90 -8.24 -19.95
CA HIS A 163 -1.91 -8.84 -19.09
C HIS A 163 -3.07 -7.87 -18.79
N PRO A 164 -3.89 -7.50 -19.79
CA PRO A 164 -4.88 -6.42 -19.66
C PRO A 164 -5.96 -6.70 -18.60
N ASP A 165 -6.22 -7.97 -18.28
CA ASP A 165 -7.17 -8.36 -17.23
C ASP A 165 -6.57 -8.35 -15.81
N ALA A 166 -5.25 -8.16 -15.67
CA ALA A 166 -4.55 -8.19 -14.39
C ALA A 166 -4.70 -6.89 -13.60
N ALA A 167 -5.05 -5.77 -14.25
CA ALA A 167 -5.32 -4.52 -13.56
C ALA A 167 -6.37 -3.66 -14.26
N GLN A 168 -7.06 -2.85 -13.46
CA GLN A 168 -8.01 -1.86 -13.94
C GLN A 168 -7.57 -0.46 -13.50
N ARG A 169 -7.66 0.50 -14.43
CA ARG A 169 -7.48 1.93 -14.16
C ARG A 169 -8.82 2.52 -13.74
N ILE A 170 -8.84 3.19 -12.60
CA ILE A 170 -9.98 3.95 -12.09
C ILE A 170 -9.58 5.42 -12.08
N ILE A 171 -10.22 6.21 -12.95
CA ILE A 171 -10.02 7.66 -13.00
C ILE A 171 -10.91 8.29 -11.94
N VAL A 172 -10.32 9.17 -11.14
CA VAL A 172 -11.02 9.97 -10.13
C VAL A 172 -11.01 11.42 -10.60
N PRO A 173 -12.15 11.97 -11.01
CA PRO A 173 -12.26 13.35 -11.43
C PRO A 173 -11.67 14.35 -10.41
N ALA A 174 -11.00 15.38 -10.92
CA ALA A 174 -10.38 16.45 -10.13
C ALA A 174 -11.35 17.09 -9.12
N ASP A 175 -12.58 17.37 -9.55
CA ASP A 175 -13.62 18.03 -8.77
C ASP A 175 -14.09 17.23 -7.55
N LEU A 176 -13.89 15.90 -7.54
CA LEU A 176 -14.23 15.04 -6.39
C LEU A 176 -13.17 15.01 -5.30
N LYS A 177 -11.95 15.49 -5.55
CA LYS A 177 -10.81 15.31 -4.62
C LYS A 177 -11.02 15.99 -3.26
N TRP A 178 -11.61 17.19 -3.25
CA TRP A 178 -11.97 17.89 -2.01
C TRP A 178 -13.00 17.11 -1.19
N GLU A 179 -14.08 16.66 -1.84
CA GLU A 179 -15.13 15.89 -1.17
C GLU A 179 -14.60 14.54 -0.63
N ILE A 180 -13.77 13.85 -1.41
CA ILE A 180 -13.12 12.61 -0.99
C ILE A 180 -12.29 12.86 0.26
N ARG A 181 -11.47 13.91 0.25
CA ARG A 181 -10.61 14.26 1.39
C ARG A 181 -11.42 14.55 2.65
N ASP A 182 -12.49 15.35 2.55
CA ASP A 182 -13.36 15.66 3.68
C ASP A 182 -14.02 14.41 4.26
N ARG A 183 -14.50 13.51 3.37
CA ARG A 183 -15.10 12.24 3.79
C ARG A 183 -14.10 11.32 4.47
N LEU A 184 -12.85 11.26 3.98
CA LEU A 184 -11.78 10.49 4.61
C LEU A 184 -11.49 10.99 6.03
N ASP A 185 -11.47 12.30 6.23
CA ASP A 185 -11.26 12.90 7.54
C ASP A 185 -12.40 12.58 8.52
N GLN A 186 -13.65 12.58 8.05
CA GLN A 186 -14.82 12.18 8.85
C GLN A 186 -14.77 10.73 9.33
N VAL A 187 -14.15 9.83 8.56
CA VAL A 187 -13.98 8.42 8.92
C VAL A 187 -12.61 8.11 9.54
N ASN A 188 -11.86 9.14 9.93
CA ASN A 188 -10.52 9.04 10.54
C ASN A 188 -9.48 8.32 9.66
N VAL A 189 -9.53 8.47 8.33
CA VAL A 189 -8.47 8.02 7.42
C VAL A 189 -7.55 9.21 7.13
N THR A 190 -6.71 9.50 8.12
CA THR A 190 -5.82 10.68 8.20
C THR A 190 -4.35 10.28 8.25
N GLU A 191 -3.44 11.25 8.10
CA GLU A 191 -2.00 11.02 8.23
C GLU A 191 -1.67 10.47 9.61
N ARG A 192 -2.30 11.02 10.67
CA ARG A 192 -2.11 10.56 12.05
C ARG A 192 -2.45 9.08 12.26
N THR A 193 -3.43 8.57 11.53
CA THR A 193 -3.91 7.18 11.64
C THR A 193 -3.19 6.22 10.70
N LEU A 194 -2.54 6.72 9.66
CA LEU A 194 -1.78 5.91 8.69
C LEU A 194 -0.27 5.93 8.95
N PHE A 195 0.21 6.94 9.68
CA PHE A 195 1.59 7.12 10.12
C PHE A 195 1.56 7.41 11.63
N PRO A 196 1.68 6.38 12.47
CA PRO A 196 1.49 6.48 13.92
C PRO A 196 2.76 7.00 14.61
N ASP A 197 3.34 8.07 14.08
CA ASP A 197 4.52 8.75 14.60
C ASP A 197 4.28 10.27 14.70
N LEU A 198 5.28 10.99 15.21
CA LEU A 198 5.20 12.46 15.31
C LEU A 198 5.14 13.14 13.94
N SER A 199 5.65 12.48 12.89
CA SER A 199 5.59 13.01 11.52
C SER A 199 4.16 13.02 11.01
N GLY A 200 3.44 11.90 11.13
CA GLY A 200 2.04 11.78 10.76
C GLY A 200 1.14 12.73 11.53
N LEU A 201 1.36 12.86 12.85
CA LEU A 201 0.64 13.84 13.67
C LEU A 201 0.90 15.28 13.20
N SER A 202 2.15 15.63 12.92
CA SER A 202 2.53 16.98 12.49
C SER A 202 1.96 17.33 11.11
N GLN A 203 1.98 16.38 10.17
CA GLN A 203 1.40 16.53 8.83
C GLN A 203 -0.11 16.76 8.91
N TRP A 204 -0.82 15.95 9.70
CA TRP A 204 -2.25 16.10 9.92
C TRP A 204 -2.59 17.47 10.54
N LEU A 205 -1.88 17.88 11.59
CA LEU A 205 -2.10 19.18 12.24
C LEU A 205 -1.86 20.35 11.29
N ARG A 206 -0.79 20.28 10.47
CA ARG A 206 -0.47 21.33 9.49
C ARG A 206 -1.62 21.54 8.51
N ARG A 207 -2.22 20.46 8.00
CA ARG A 207 -3.38 20.55 7.11
C ARG A 207 -4.62 21.07 7.83
N TYR A 208 -4.93 20.50 9.00
CA TYR A 208 -6.10 20.87 9.79
C TYR A 208 -6.13 22.37 10.13
N TYR A 209 -4.99 22.97 10.46
CA TYR A 209 -4.93 24.41 10.75
C TYR A 209 -4.93 25.27 9.49
N ARG A 210 -4.39 24.80 8.37
CA ARG A 210 -4.47 25.52 7.09
C ARG A 210 -5.92 25.66 6.63
N SER A 211 -6.67 24.56 6.60
CA SER A 211 -8.08 24.58 6.17
C SER A 211 -8.94 25.48 7.06
N ARG A 212 -8.68 25.51 8.38
CA ARG A 212 -9.37 26.43 9.30
C ARG A 212 -9.01 27.90 9.05
N ALA A 213 -7.75 28.21 8.74
CA ALA A 213 -7.33 29.58 8.48
C ALA A 213 -7.92 30.09 7.14
N GLU A 214 -7.99 29.24 6.13
CA GLU A 214 -8.62 29.55 4.83
C GLU A 214 -10.15 29.70 4.95
N ALA A 215 -10.80 28.86 5.76
CA ALA A 215 -12.23 29.01 6.06
C ALA A 215 -12.55 30.30 6.84
N GLN A 216 -11.59 30.83 7.61
CA GLN A 216 -11.73 32.10 8.35
C GLN A 216 -11.35 33.34 7.53
N SER A 217 -10.62 33.19 6.44
CA SER A 217 -10.22 34.29 5.55
C SER A 217 -11.10 34.46 4.31
N ALA A 218 -12.00 33.50 4.04
CA ALA A 218 -13.07 33.66 3.05
C ALA A 218 -14.05 34.77 3.48
N PRO A 219 -14.44 35.71 2.59
CA PRO A 219 -15.32 36.81 2.97
C PRO A 219 -16.68 36.27 3.46
N PRO A 220 -17.26 36.86 4.52
CA PRO A 220 -18.51 36.40 5.09
C PRO A 220 -19.65 36.86 4.18
N ASP A 221 -20.08 36.02 3.25
CA ASP A 221 -21.39 36.19 2.63
C ASP A 221 -22.09 34.85 2.44
N SER A 222 -22.58 34.28 3.54
CA SER A 222 -23.91 33.68 3.63
C SER A 222 -24.13 33.03 5.00
N ALA A 223 -25.16 33.54 5.68
CA ALA A 223 -25.83 32.98 6.86
C ALA A 223 -25.08 33.08 8.20
N GLU A 224 -25.21 34.26 8.81
CA GLU A 224 -25.31 34.40 10.26
C GLU A 224 -26.30 33.38 10.83
N ARG A 225 -25.82 32.55 11.76
CA ARG A 225 -26.63 32.06 12.88
C ARG A 225 -25.83 32.32 14.15
N LEU A 226 -26.22 33.37 14.86
CA LEU A 226 -25.74 33.70 16.20
C LEU A 226 -25.89 32.48 17.11
N SER A 227 -24.84 32.17 17.87
CA SER A 227 -24.85 31.14 18.90
C SER A 227 -25.62 31.64 20.14
N PRO A 228 -26.23 30.75 20.94
CA PRO A 228 -27.05 31.12 22.11
C PRO A 228 -26.31 31.80 23.27
N GLU A 229 -25.02 32.10 23.12
CA GLU A 229 -24.19 32.72 24.17
C GLU A 229 -24.16 34.25 24.10
N ASP A 230 -24.60 34.86 22.98
CA ASP A 230 -24.60 36.32 22.80
C ASP A 230 -25.83 37.02 23.41
N GLU A 231 -26.87 36.29 23.84
CA GLU A 231 -28.04 36.87 24.52
C GLU A 231 -27.85 37.12 26.03
N ARG A 232 -26.73 36.68 26.64
CA ARG A 232 -26.52 36.78 28.10
C ARG A 232 -25.72 38.00 28.58
N LYS A 233 -25.35 38.92 27.70
CA LYS A 233 -24.61 40.13 28.08
C LYS A 233 -25.22 41.39 27.46
N GLN A 234 -26.41 41.76 27.93
CA GLN A 234 -26.85 43.16 27.89
C GLN A 234 -27.31 43.56 29.30
N PRO A 235 -26.68 44.56 29.95
CA PRO A 235 -27.30 45.24 31.09
C PRO A 235 -28.38 46.20 30.56
N GLY A 236 -29.51 46.26 31.27
CA GLY A 236 -30.64 47.16 30.97
C GLY A 236 -30.36 48.63 31.22
#